data_AF-A0A7W4G8H9-F1
#
_entry.id   AF-A0A7W4G8H9-F1
#
_cell.length_a   1.000
_cell.length_b   1.000
_cell.length_c   1.000
_cell.angle_alpha   90.00
_cell.angle_beta   90.00
_cell.angle_gamma   90.00
#
_symmetry.space_group_name_H-M   'P 1'
#
loop_
_entity.id
_entity.type
_entity.pdbx_description
1 polymer ?
#
loop_
_entity_poly.entity_id
_entity_poly.type
_entity_poly.pdbx_seq_one_letter_code
_entity_poly.pdbx_strand_id
1 'polypeptide(L)'
;MKLLTLPIIAALLSSSVFAEEKVNKDEVKLPLPSRTEFAEQTKRDLGKYGAVNAIQELPVSRLYFVEAESGSYIISSDGRFAIEGAIKDVWHRKTLKTVDDVRDTLRMPLSEMKFDFQKDLASLVLGNPDIPRQGVIFGDPTAKHTQEFVAKINANKEKYHFVFVMMPLIGGEDAVKRSMSILCAPDRELAIEDLANNTSKSFLDTNEGCPDQNLMFTVYMQEIFKITNLPHVVREDGLVSKGAPVELDKWLGSL
;
A
#
# COMPACT_ATOMS: atom_id res chain seq x y z
N MET A 1 13.20 -16.69 -68.18
CA MET A 1 13.21 -17.34 -66.86
C MET A 1 14.00 -16.48 -65.88
N LYS A 2 13.29 -15.65 -65.10
CA LYS A 2 13.55 -15.20 -63.71
C LYS A 2 12.86 -13.84 -63.48
N LEU A 3 11.70 -13.92 -62.83
CA LEU A 3 11.13 -12.85 -62.02
C LEU A 3 12.11 -12.48 -60.91
N LEU A 4 12.22 -11.19 -60.59
CA LEU A 4 12.45 -10.76 -59.20
C LEU A 4 11.83 -9.38 -58.98
N THR A 5 10.66 -9.44 -58.38
CA THR A 5 9.89 -8.38 -57.76
C THR A 5 10.62 -7.84 -56.52
N LEU A 6 10.77 -6.51 -56.41
CA LEU A 6 11.12 -5.82 -55.16
C LEU A 6 9.89 -5.77 -54.24
N PRO A 7 9.99 -6.13 -52.94
CA PRO A 7 8.90 -5.93 -52.01
C PRO A 7 8.89 -4.50 -51.43
N ILE A 8 7.69 -3.96 -51.29
CA ILE A 8 7.35 -2.70 -50.65
C ILE A 8 7.58 -2.82 -49.14
N ILE A 9 8.24 -1.81 -48.58
CA ILE A 9 8.53 -1.63 -47.16
C ILE A 9 7.21 -1.49 -46.39
N ALA A 10 6.92 -2.44 -45.51
CA ALA A 10 5.84 -2.31 -44.53
C ALA A 10 6.34 -1.49 -43.34
N ALA A 11 5.79 -0.28 -43.17
CA ALA A 11 6.00 0.55 -42.00
C ALA A 11 5.29 -0.09 -40.79
N LEU A 12 6.08 -0.53 -39.82
CA LEU A 12 5.60 -0.95 -38.50
C LEU A 12 5.15 0.30 -37.73
N LEU A 13 3.83 0.46 -37.59
CA LEU A 13 3.22 1.37 -36.62
C LEU A 13 3.53 0.84 -35.21
N SER A 14 4.36 1.56 -34.48
CA SER A 14 4.64 1.33 -33.07
C SER A 14 3.40 1.67 -32.24
N SER A 15 2.65 0.65 -31.81
CA SER A 15 1.72 0.77 -30.71
C SER A 15 2.51 0.92 -29.40
N SER A 16 2.50 2.13 -28.85
CA SER A 16 2.93 2.38 -27.47
C SER A 16 1.92 1.74 -26.51
N VAL A 17 2.15 0.47 -26.20
CA VAL A 17 1.53 -0.22 -25.07
C VAL A 17 2.12 0.40 -23.80
N PHE A 18 1.30 1.08 -23.01
CA PHE A 18 1.62 1.37 -21.62
C PHE A 18 1.90 0.04 -20.93
N ALA A 19 3.15 -0.16 -20.50
CA ALA A 19 3.53 -1.33 -19.74
C ALA A 19 2.84 -1.29 -18.38
N GLU A 20 1.77 -2.06 -18.20
CA GLU A 20 1.38 -2.53 -16.88
C GLU A 20 2.56 -3.33 -16.33
N GLU A 21 3.20 -2.80 -15.28
CA GLU A 21 4.29 -3.46 -14.60
C GLU A 21 3.77 -4.79 -14.02
N LYS A 22 4.38 -5.91 -14.41
CA LYS A 22 4.03 -7.24 -13.88
C LYS A 22 4.43 -7.31 -12.40
N VAL A 23 3.50 -7.03 -11.50
CA VAL A 23 3.72 -7.10 -10.06
C VAL A 23 3.29 -8.47 -9.52
N ASN A 24 4.14 -9.07 -8.68
CA ASN A 24 3.88 -10.35 -8.02
C ASN A 24 3.11 -10.12 -6.71
N LYS A 25 1.92 -10.71 -6.55
CA LYS A 25 0.97 -10.32 -5.50
C LYS A 25 0.07 -11.46 -5.05
N ASP A 26 -0.25 -11.46 -3.76
CA ASP A 26 -1.37 -12.20 -3.18
C ASP A 26 -2.55 -11.23 -3.01
N GLU A 27 -3.81 -11.64 -3.25
CA GLU A 27 -5.00 -10.77 -3.17
C GLU A 27 -5.69 -10.84 -1.80
N VAL A 28 -6.08 -9.66 -1.30
CA VAL A 28 -6.83 -9.48 -0.05
C VAL A 28 -8.19 -8.86 -0.37
N LYS A 29 -9.26 -9.43 0.20
CA LYS A 29 -10.62 -8.88 0.07
C LYS A 29 -10.89 -7.87 1.20
N LEU A 30 -11.04 -6.59 0.85
CA LEU A 30 -11.52 -5.57 1.79
C LEU A 30 -13.06 -5.68 1.95
N PRO A 31 -13.59 -5.69 3.18
CA PRO A 31 -15.03 -5.53 3.38
C PRO A 31 -15.43 -4.10 3.01
N LEU A 32 -16.33 -3.95 2.04
CA LEU A 32 -16.95 -2.65 1.75
C LEU A 32 -18.04 -2.38 2.80
N PRO A 33 -18.11 -1.19 3.40
CA PRO A 33 -19.19 -0.87 4.33
C PRO A 33 -20.52 -0.97 3.60
N SER A 34 -21.51 -1.54 4.29
CA SER A 34 -22.89 -1.50 3.81
C SER A 34 -23.36 -0.05 3.68
N ARG A 35 -24.37 0.17 2.83
CA ARG A 35 -24.99 1.48 2.65
C ARG A 35 -25.44 2.10 3.99
N THR A 36 -25.92 1.28 4.92
CA THR A 36 -26.37 1.71 6.25
C THR A 36 -25.20 2.15 7.12
N GLU A 37 -24.10 1.41 7.13
CA GLU A 37 -22.90 1.77 7.90
C GLU A 37 -22.27 3.06 7.39
N PHE A 38 -22.18 3.24 6.06
CA PHE A 38 -21.72 4.48 5.46
C PHE A 38 -22.60 5.67 5.86
N ALA A 39 -23.93 5.49 5.84
CA ALA A 39 -24.87 6.53 6.19
C ALA A 39 -24.72 6.97 7.65
N GLU A 40 -24.60 6.03 8.59
CA GLU A 40 -24.42 6.33 10.01
C GLU A 40 -23.06 6.98 10.29
N GLN A 41 -21.98 6.52 9.63
CA GLN A 41 -20.67 7.16 9.74
C GLN A 41 -20.71 8.62 9.23
N THR A 42 -21.33 8.84 8.07
CA THR A 42 -21.47 10.17 7.46
C THR A 42 -22.24 11.13 8.38
N LYS A 43 -23.32 10.66 9.03
CA LYS A 43 -24.09 11.45 10.01
C LYS A 43 -23.23 11.90 11.19
N ARG A 44 -22.34 11.03 11.68
CA ARG A 44 -21.40 11.37 12.77
C ARG A 44 -20.37 12.40 12.32
N ASP A 45 -19.72 12.17 11.18
CA ASP A 45 -18.60 13.00 10.72
C ASP A 45 -19.03 14.39 10.24
N LEU A 46 -20.22 14.47 9.65
CA LEU A 46 -20.81 15.72 9.15
C LEU A 46 -21.72 16.40 10.16
N GLY A 47 -21.95 15.84 11.35
CA GLY A 47 -22.79 16.44 12.39
C GLY A 47 -22.34 17.85 12.79
N LYS A 48 -21.03 18.15 12.64
CA LYS A 48 -20.48 19.51 12.81
C LYS A 48 -21.02 20.55 11.83
N TYR A 49 -21.60 20.12 10.71
CA TYR A 49 -22.22 20.98 9.69
C TYR A 49 -23.76 20.99 9.80
N GLY A 50 -24.34 20.31 10.81
CA GLY A 50 -25.78 20.23 11.04
C GLY A 50 -26.34 18.82 10.88
N ALA A 51 -27.66 18.68 11.12
CA ALA A 51 -28.34 17.40 10.96
C ALA A 51 -28.39 16.97 9.48
N VAL A 52 -27.94 15.74 9.20
CA VAL A 52 -28.00 15.18 7.84
C VAL A 52 -29.42 14.68 7.56
N ASN A 53 -30.10 15.33 6.61
CA ASN A 53 -31.50 15.03 6.27
C ASN A 53 -31.65 13.79 5.36
N ALA A 54 -30.72 13.57 4.43
CA ALA A 54 -30.77 12.47 3.47
C ALA A 54 -29.38 12.15 2.89
N ILE A 55 -29.20 10.91 2.43
CA ILE A 55 -27.98 10.43 1.76
C ILE A 55 -28.39 9.62 0.52
N GLN A 56 -27.86 10.00 -0.64
CA GLN A 56 -28.09 9.33 -1.92
C GLN A 56 -26.77 9.11 -2.64
N GLU A 57 -26.56 7.89 -3.13
CA GLU A 57 -25.41 7.56 -3.96
C GLU A 57 -25.57 8.18 -5.36
N LEU A 58 -24.51 8.80 -5.86
CA LEU A 58 -24.46 9.29 -7.24
C LEU A 58 -24.02 8.15 -8.17
N PRO A 59 -24.63 7.99 -9.35
CA PRO A 59 -24.25 6.96 -10.30
C PRO A 59 -22.98 7.39 -11.08
N VAL A 60 -21.83 7.47 -10.40
CA VAL A 60 -20.54 7.86 -10.99
C VAL A 60 -19.51 6.75 -10.78
N SER A 61 -18.77 6.40 -11.83
CA SER A 61 -17.75 5.36 -11.77
C SER A 61 -16.35 5.91 -11.49
N ARG A 62 -16.03 7.09 -12.04
CA ARG A 62 -14.76 7.79 -11.85
C ARG A 62 -14.98 9.29 -11.83
N LEU A 63 -14.13 10.00 -11.08
CA LEU A 63 -14.13 11.45 -10.94
C LEU A 63 -12.73 11.98 -11.30
N TYR A 64 -12.67 13.15 -11.92
CA TYR A 64 -11.44 13.84 -12.28
C TYR A 64 -11.44 15.25 -11.68
N PHE A 65 -10.31 15.64 -11.08
CA PHE A 65 -10.06 17.03 -10.73
C PHE A 65 -9.59 17.80 -11.98
N VAL A 66 -10.21 18.94 -12.24
CA VAL A 66 -9.89 19.79 -13.39
C VAL A 66 -9.56 21.19 -12.88
N GLU A 67 -8.38 21.67 -13.23
CA GLU A 67 -7.95 23.05 -13.01
C GLU A 67 -8.21 23.84 -14.29
N ALA A 68 -8.90 24.98 -14.18
CA ALA A 68 -9.21 25.89 -15.27
C ALA A 68 -9.00 27.35 -14.81
N GLU A 69 -8.96 28.29 -15.77
CA GLU A 69 -8.77 29.72 -15.48
C GLU A 69 -9.82 30.28 -14.49
N SER A 70 -11.04 29.75 -14.55
CA SER A 70 -12.16 30.14 -13.69
C SER A 70 -12.16 29.45 -12.32
N GLY A 71 -11.28 28.47 -12.08
CA GLY A 71 -11.18 27.73 -10.81
C GLY A 71 -11.04 26.21 -10.99
N SER A 72 -11.32 25.47 -9.92
CA SER A 72 -11.20 24.02 -9.85
C SER A 72 -12.56 23.31 -9.85
N TYR A 73 -12.65 22.18 -10.55
CA TYR A 73 -13.88 21.40 -10.76
C TYR A 73 -13.64 19.92 -10.51
N ILE A 74 -14.69 19.18 -10.09
CA ILE A 74 -14.72 17.71 -10.23
C ILE A 74 -15.68 17.33 -11.36
N ILE A 75 -15.21 16.53 -12.30
CA ILE A 75 -16.03 16.05 -13.43
C ILE A 75 -16.09 14.52 -13.41
N SER A 76 -17.29 13.95 -13.60
CA SER A 76 -17.44 12.51 -13.78
C SER A 76 -16.83 12.05 -15.10
N SER A 77 -16.36 10.80 -15.17
CA SER A 77 -15.64 10.32 -16.36
C SER A 77 -16.46 10.28 -17.64
N ASP A 78 -17.79 10.25 -17.53
CA ASP A 78 -18.73 10.33 -18.64
C ASP A 78 -19.18 11.78 -18.94
N GLY A 79 -18.66 12.77 -18.21
CA GLY A 79 -19.00 14.19 -18.32
C GLY A 79 -20.40 14.54 -17.82
N ARG A 80 -21.14 13.58 -17.26
CA ARG A 80 -22.54 13.78 -16.85
C ARG A 80 -22.70 14.72 -15.65
N PHE A 81 -21.72 14.73 -14.75
CA PHE A 81 -21.74 15.54 -13.54
C PHE A 81 -20.51 16.44 -13.51
N ALA A 82 -20.75 17.74 -13.29
CA ALA A 82 -19.75 18.72 -12.93
C ALA A 82 -20.08 19.25 -11.53
N ILE A 83 -19.11 19.20 -10.62
CA ILE A 83 -19.25 19.63 -9.23
C ILE A 83 -18.33 20.84 -9.05
N GLU A 84 -18.94 21.96 -8.65
CA GLU A 84 -18.26 23.24 -8.41
C GLU A 84 -18.11 23.49 -6.91
N GLY A 85 -16.95 24.01 -6.49
CA GLY A 85 -16.71 24.40 -5.10
C GLY A 85 -15.30 24.10 -4.60
N ALA A 86 -15.10 24.29 -3.29
CA ALA A 86 -13.82 24.00 -2.64
C ALA A 86 -13.74 22.51 -2.27
N ILE A 87 -12.70 21.85 -2.76
CA ILE A 87 -12.41 20.45 -2.44
C ILE A 87 -11.40 20.42 -1.31
N LYS A 88 -11.71 19.72 -0.23
CA LYS A 88 -10.83 19.58 0.93
C LYS A 88 -10.42 18.13 1.07
N ASP A 89 -9.12 17.89 1.07
CA ASP A 89 -8.57 16.67 1.61
C ASP A 89 -8.69 16.72 3.13
N VAL A 90 -9.52 15.85 3.69
CA VAL A 90 -9.78 15.78 5.14
C VAL A 90 -8.59 15.17 5.88
N TRP A 91 -7.81 14.32 5.23
CA TRP A 91 -6.64 13.65 5.80
C TRP A 91 -5.48 14.63 5.92
N HIS A 92 -5.14 15.30 4.82
CA HIS A 92 -4.08 16.33 4.80
C HIS A 92 -4.54 17.70 5.32
N ARG A 93 -5.85 17.86 5.61
CA ARG A 93 -6.49 19.14 5.99
C ARG A 93 -6.16 20.28 5.01
N LYS A 94 -5.95 19.94 3.74
CA LYS A 94 -5.53 20.83 2.65
C LYS A 94 -6.72 21.10 1.73
N THR A 95 -6.87 22.34 1.29
CA THR A 95 -7.82 22.67 0.21
C THR A 95 -7.11 22.47 -1.12
N LEU A 96 -7.66 21.62 -1.98
CA LEU A 96 -7.11 21.30 -3.29
C LEU A 96 -7.53 22.40 -4.28
N LYS A 97 -6.56 23.08 -4.87
CA LYS A 97 -6.77 24.17 -5.82
C LYS A 97 -6.15 23.86 -7.18
N THR A 98 -5.07 23.10 -7.19
CA THR A 98 -4.31 22.74 -8.38
C THR A 98 -4.30 21.24 -8.63
N VAL A 99 -3.99 20.82 -9.85
CA VAL A 99 -3.72 19.41 -10.15
C VAL A 99 -2.56 18.87 -9.32
N ASP A 100 -1.56 19.70 -9.04
CA ASP A 100 -0.43 19.31 -8.18
C ASP A 100 -0.86 19.11 -6.73
N ASP A 101 -1.82 19.89 -6.20
CA ASP A 101 -2.38 19.62 -4.88
C ASP A 101 -3.01 18.22 -4.80
N VAL A 102 -3.69 17.78 -5.87
CA VAL A 102 -4.25 16.42 -5.95
C VAL A 102 -3.14 15.38 -6.03
N ARG A 103 -2.08 15.64 -6.80
CA ARG A 103 -0.93 14.73 -6.88
C ARG A 103 -0.26 14.56 -5.53
N ASP A 104 -0.15 15.63 -4.75
CA ASP A 104 0.37 15.58 -3.38
C ASP A 104 -0.51 14.70 -2.48
N THR A 105 -1.83 14.66 -2.70
CA THR A 105 -2.73 13.75 -1.94
C THR A 105 -2.56 12.27 -2.30
N LEU A 106 -1.93 11.94 -3.43
CA LEU A 106 -1.74 10.55 -3.85
C LEU A 106 -0.72 9.81 -2.98
N ARG A 107 0.10 10.55 -2.23
CA ARG A 107 1.10 10.02 -1.32
C ARG A 107 0.92 10.63 0.06
N MET A 108 1.08 9.83 1.09
CA MET A 108 1.19 10.33 2.46
C MET A 108 2.57 9.90 2.96
N PRO A 109 3.53 10.82 3.12
CA PRO A 109 4.84 10.49 3.66
C PRO A 109 4.69 9.80 5.01
N LEU A 110 5.41 8.70 5.21
CA LEU A 110 5.28 7.89 6.42
C LEU A 110 5.72 8.67 7.68
N SER A 111 6.58 9.67 7.52
CA SER A 111 7.04 10.57 8.58
C SER A 111 5.99 11.58 9.05
N GLU A 112 4.97 11.87 8.22
CA GLU A 112 3.86 12.74 8.60
C GLU A 112 2.78 11.98 9.41
N MET A 113 2.84 10.65 9.38
CA MET A 113 1.97 9.81 10.19
C MET A 113 2.45 9.90 11.64
N LYS A 114 1.57 10.36 12.55
CA LYS A 114 1.86 10.49 13.99
C LYS A 114 1.83 9.13 14.70
N PHE A 115 2.62 8.19 14.19
CA PHE A 115 2.52 6.79 14.51
C PHE A 115 3.89 6.11 14.35
N ASP A 116 4.31 5.32 15.35
CA ASP A 116 5.61 4.64 15.33
C ASP A 116 5.43 3.20 14.83
N PHE A 117 5.77 2.96 13.57
CA PHE A 117 5.62 1.65 12.94
C PHE A 117 6.40 0.53 13.64
N GLN A 118 7.45 0.84 14.40
CA GLN A 118 8.24 -0.18 15.11
C GLN A 118 7.67 -0.49 16.49
N LYS A 119 7.16 0.53 17.20
CA LYS A 119 6.68 0.37 18.59
C LYS A 119 5.20 0.03 18.68
N ASP A 120 4.42 0.59 17.77
CA ASP A 120 2.95 0.54 17.86
C ASP A 120 2.36 -0.58 16.98
N LEU A 121 3.18 -1.24 16.13
CA LEU A 121 2.77 -2.38 15.29
C LEU A 121 3.54 -3.64 15.61
N ALA A 122 2.95 -4.77 15.21
CA ALA A 122 3.59 -6.06 15.18
C ALA A 122 4.59 -6.08 14.02
N SER A 123 5.83 -5.66 14.30
CA SER A 123 6.80 -5.42 13.24
C SER A 123 8.22 -5.93 13.56
N LEU A 124 9.04 -5.96 12.50
CA LEU A 124 10.47 -6.22 12.54
C LEU A 124 11.21 -5.17 11.70
N VAL A 125 12.43 -4.83 12.10
CA VAL A 125 13.33 -4.04 11.25
C VAL A 125 14.09 -4.99 10.34
N LEU A 126 14.02 -4.75 9.04
CA LEU A 126 14.74 -5.50 8.01
C LEU A 126 15.89 -4.66 7.46
N GLY A 127 17.05 -5.30 7.32
CA GLY A 127 18.23 -4.70 6.72
C GLY A 127 19.08 -3.92 7.72
N ASN A 128 19.65 -2.80 7.29
CA ASN A 128 20.58 -1.99 8.06
C ASN A 128 19.88 -0.76 8.69
N PRO A 129 19.67 -0.73 10.00
CA PRO A 129 19.05 0.42 10.67
C PRO A 129 19.91 1.70 10.66
N ASP A 130 21.20 1.62 10.29
CA ASP A 130 22.12 2.77 10.25
C ASP A 130 21.90 3.69 9.03
N ILE A 131 21.16 3.23 8.01
CA ILE A 131 20.74 4.08 6.89
C ILE A 131 19.32 4.61 7.10
N PRO A 132 18.89 5.70 6.44
CA PRO A 132 17.51 6.16 6.54
C PRO A 132 16.49 5.08 6.15
N ARG A 133 15.37 4.99 6.87
CA ARG A 133 14.27 4.09 6.52
C ARG A 133 13.78 4.41 5.12
N GLN A 134 13.72 3.39 4.28
CA GLN A 134 13.29 3.50 2.89
C GLN A 134 11.80 3.23 2.71
N GLY A 135 11.18 2.52 3.65
CA GLY A 135 9.74 2.29 3.65
C GLY A 135 9.26 1.30 4.70
N VAL A 136 7.98 0.97 4.59
CA VAL A 136 7.26 -0.04 5.37
C VAL A 136 6.72 -1.12 4.44
N ILE A 137 6.85 -2.37 4.84
CA ILE A 137 6.35 -3.54 4.12
C ILE A 137 5.26 -4.17 4.97
N PHE A 138 4.03 -4.17 4.49
CA PHE A 138 2.95 -4.95 5.07
C PHE A 138 2.93 -6.32 4.39
N GLY A 139 3.04 -7.40 5.14
CA GLY A 139 3.14 -8.74 4.56
C GLY A 139 2.59 -9.84 5.45
N ASP A 140 2.00 -10.86 4.83
CA ASP A 140 1.63 -12.08 5.52
C ASP A 140 2.87 -12.98 5.63
N PRO A 141 3.27 -13.44 6.82
CA PRO A 141 4.51 -14.21 7.00
C PRO A 141 4.46 -15.64 6.39
N THR A 142 3.30 -16.10 5.92
CA THR A 142 3.10 -17.38 5.23
C THR A 142 2.97 -17.21 3.71
N ALA A 143 2.79 -15.98 3.22
CA ALA A 143 2.62 -15.70 1.81
C ALA A 143 3.95 -15.80 1.06
N LYS A 144 3.96 -16.58 -0.02
CA LYS A 144 5.16 -16.86 -0.82
C LYS A 144 5.85 -15.59 -1.31
N HIS A 145 5.10 -14.65 -1.87
CA HIS A 145 5.68 -13.42 -2.42
C HIS A 145 6.23 -12.48 -1.34
N THR A 146 5.67 -12.55 -0.13
CA THR A 146 6.21 -11.85 1.03
C THR A 146 7.56 -12.45 1.42
N GLN A 147 7.64 -13.77 1.54
CA GLN A 147 8.86 -14.49 1.91
C GLN A 147 9.99 -14.25 0.89
N GLU A 148 9.69 -14.38 -0.41
CA GLU A 148 10.64 -14.10 -1.50
C GLU A 148 11.20 -12.67 -1.43
N PHE A 149 10.33 -11.70 -1.11
CA PHE A 149 10.74 -10.30 -1.01
C PHE A 149 11.62 -10.04 0.22
N VAL A 150 11.25 -10.60 1.39
CA VAL A 150 12.06 -10.51 2.60
C VAL A 150 13.43 -11.19 2.38
N ALA A 151 13.48 -12.34 1.70
CA ALA A 151 14.73 -13.01 1.36
C ALA A 151 15.64 -12.14 0.48
N LYS A 152 15.09 -11.45 -0.52
CA LYS A 152 15.83 -10.50 -1.37
C LYS A 152 16.45 -9.36 -0.56
N ILE A 153 15.70 -8.81 0.39
CA ILE A 153 16.16 -7.74 1.29
C ILE A 153 17.27 -8.28 2.20
N ASN A 154 17.05 -9.43 2.85
CA ASN A 154 18.01 -10.00 3.79
C ASN A 154 19.34 -10.38 3.12
N ALA A 155 19.29 -10.90 1.89
CA ALA A 155 20.49 -11.18 1.08
C ALA A 155 21.32 -9.94 0.75
N ASN A 156 20.75 -8.73 0.88
CA ASN A 156 21.38 -7.44 0.60
C ASN A 156 21.21 -6.46 1.78
N LYS A 157 21.21 -6.98 3.02
CA LYS A 157 20.81 -6.24 4.23
C LYS A 157 21.51 -4.88 4.41
N GLU A 158 22.77 -4.75 3.98
CA GLU A 158 23.54 -3.51 4.09
C GLU A 158 22.99 -2.35 3.24
N LYS A 159 22.20 -2.64 2.20
CA LYS A 159 21.67 -1.65 1.25
C LYS A 159 20.26 -1.16 1.61
N TYR A 160 19.56 -1.92 2.45
CA TYR A 160 18.13 -1.74 2.63
C TYR A 160 17.77 -1.46 4.07
N HIS A 161 16.77 -0.63 4.30
CA HIS A 161 16.19 -0.42 5.62
C HIS A 161 14.68 -0.31 5.51
N PHE A 162 13.98 -1.36 5.92
CA PHE A 162 12.53 -1.42 5.92
C PHE A 162 12.01 -1.81 7.29
N VAL A 163 10.79 -1.37 7.61
CA VAL A 163 10.01 -1.94 8.71
C VAL A 163 9.01 -2.92 8.12
N PHE A 164 9.11 -4.19 8.48
CA PHE A 164 8.17 -5.23 8.10
C PHE A 164 7.06 -5.33 9.13
N VAL A 165 5.82 -5.15 8.71
CA VAL A 165 4.61 -5.17 9.52
C VAL A 165 3.83 -6.44 9.21
N MET A 166 3.56 -7.23 10.25
CA MET A 166 2.92 -8.55 10.20
C MET A 166 1.42 -8.43 9.89
N MET A 167 1.00 -8.85 8.70
CA MET A 167 -0.40 -8.86 8.25
C MET A 167 -0.89 -10.29 7.99
N PRO A 168 -1.28 -11.08 9.01
CA PRO A 168 -1.75 -12.46 8.84
C PRO A 168 -3.16 -12.53 8.21
N LEU A 169 -3.28 -12.12 6.95
CA LEU A 169 -4.56 -11.98 6.23
C LEU A 169 -4.83 -13.10 5.22
N ILE A 170 -3.83 -13.90 4.86
CA ILE A 170 -3.89 -14.93 3.81
C ILE A 170 -3.83 -16.33 4.42
N GLY A 171 -2.81 -16.61 5.24
CA GLY A 171 -2.55 -17.96 5.76
C GLY A 171 -3.43 -18.39 6.94
N GLY A 172 -4.48 -17.62 7.25
CA GLY A 172 -5.42 -17.92 8.34
C GLY A 172 -4.73 -18.07 9.70
N GLU A 173 -5.11 -19.11 10.46
CA GLU A 173 -4.59 -19.34 11.80
C GLU A 173 -3.07 -19.61 11.81
N ASP A 174 -2.53 -20.25 10.77
CA ASP A 174 -1.10 -20.52 10.66
C ASP A 174 -0.30 -19.22 10.49
N ALA A 175 -0.84 -18.24 9.77
CA ALA A 175 -0.23 -16.93 9.65
C ALA A 175 -0.21 -16.17 10.97
N VAL A 176 -1.27 -16.28 11.78
CA VAL A 176 -1.32 -15.69 13.13
C VAL A 176 -0.28 -16.33 14.03
N LYS A 177 -0.25 -17.67 14.10
CA LYS A 177 0.73 -18.42 14.91
C LYS A 177 2.16 -18.06 14.51
N ARG A 178 2.44 -18.07 13.21
CA ARG A 178 3.76 -17.73 12.68
C ARG A 178 4.14 -16.28 12.97
N SER A 179 3.21 -15.33 12.84
CA SER A 179 3.45 -13.93 13.22
C SER A 179 3.87 -13.84 14.68
N MET A 180 3.12 -14.49 15.58
CA MET A 180 3.42 -14.50 17.01
C MET A 180 4.78 -15.14 17.30
N SER A 181 5.08 -16.32 16.73
CA SER A 181 6.38 -16.96 16.93
C SER A 181 7.55 -16.07 16.53
N ILE A 182 7.45 -15.38 15.39
CA ILE A 182 8.50 -14.45 14.92
C ILE A 182 8.61 -13.21 15.83
N LEU A 183 7.48 -12.65 16.26
CA LEU A 183 7.45 -11.45 17.12
C LEU A 183 7.92 -11.74 18.55
N CYS A 184 7.72 -12.97 19.03
CA CYS A 184 8.09 -13.37 20.40
C CYS A 184 9.49 -14.00 20.48
N ALA A 185 10.14 -14.26 19.34
CA ALA A 185 11.48 -14.84 19.31
C ALA A 185 12.51 -13.92 20.00
N PRO A 186 13.38 -14.47 20.87
CA PRO A 186 14.45 -13.72 21.52
C PRO A 186 15.52 -13.25 20.54
N ASP A 187 15.90 -14.13 19.61
CA ASP A 187 16.89 -13.86 18.57
C ASP A 187 16.18 -13.25 17.35
N ARG A 188 16.34 -11.94 17.19
CA ARG A 188 15.65 -11.17 16.14
C ARG A 188 16.23 -11.46 14.77
N GLU A 189 17.53 -11.63 14.67
CA GLU A 189 18.24 -11.96 13.46
C GLU A 189 17.78 -13.34 12.95
N LEU A 190 17.72 -14.34 13.82
CA LEU A 190 17.24 -15.67 13.47
C LEU A 190 15.75 -15.67 13.11
N ALA A 191 14.94 -14.81 13.74
CA ALA A 191 13.52 -14.65 13.40
C ALA A 191 13.31 -14.04 12.00
N ILE A 192 14.18 -13.11 11.59
CA ILE A 192 14.21 -12.56 10.23
C ILE A 192 14.65 -13.64 9.22
N GLU A 193 15.65 -14.46 9.57
CA GLU A 193 16.04 -15.60 8.73
C GLU A 193 14.91 -16.61 8.58
N ASP A 194 14.17 -16.90 9.64
CA ASP A 194 13.01 -17.78 9.61
C ASP A 194 11.91 -17.21 8.71
N LEU A 195 11.63 -15.91 8.80
CA LEU A 195 10.68 -15.21 7.93
C LEU A 195 11.11 -15.32 6.46
N ALA A 196 12.38 -15.03 6.16
CA ALA A 196 12.93 -15.05 4.81
C ALA A 196 12.93 -16.45 4.18
N ASN A 197 13.25 -17.48 4.96
CA ASN A 197 13.50 -18.83 4.45
C ASN A 197 12.37 -19.82 4.73
N ASN A 198 11.25 -19.34 5.29
CA ASN A 198 10.14 -20.17 5.74
C ASN A 198 10.56 -21.30 6.72
N THR A 199 11.47 -20.98 7.65
CA THR A 199 11.90 -21.90 8.72
C THR A 199 11.30 -21.49 10.08
N SER A 200 11.70 -22.19 11.16
CA SER A 200 11.13 -22.05 12.50
C SER A 200 12.16 -22.24 13.62
N LYS A 201 13.44 -21.96 13.35
CA LYS A 201 14.56 -22.22 14.27
C LYS A 201 14.53 -21.31 15.50
N SER A 202 14.07 -20.08 15.34
CA SER A 202 13.91 -19.08 16.40
C SER A 202 12.74 -19.35 17.33
N PHE A 203 11.87 -20.32 17.03
CA PHE A 203 10.60 -20.53 17.75
C PHE A 203 10.76 -21.41 19.00
N LEU A 204 11.98 -21.87 19.28
CA LEU A 204 12.27 -22.82 20.36
C LEU A 204 12.14 -22.18 21.75
N ASP A 205 12.37 -20.87 21.85
CA ASP A 205 12.25 -20.10 23.08
C ASP A 205 11.38 -18.86 22.81
N THR A 206 10.53 -18.49 23.77
CA THR A 206 9.70 -17.27 23.70
C THR A 206 10.05 -16.31 24.83
N ASN A 207 10.12 -15.02 24.52
CA ASN A 207 10.31 -13.99 25.54
C ASN A 207 9.06 -13.85 26.42
N GLU A 208 9.26 -13.73 27.74
CA GLU A 208 8.19 -13.31 28.65
C GLU A 208 7.73 -11.88 28.26
N GLY A 209 6.41 -11.66 28.18
CA GLY A 209 5.83 -10.35 27.88
C GLY A 209 5.72 -9.99 26.39
N CYS A 210 5.65 -10.99 25.49
CA CYS A 210 5.44 -10.74 24.07
C CYS A 210 4.16 -9.92 23.80
N PRO A 211 4.24 -8.77 23.10
CA PRO A 211 3.12 -7.85 22.94
C PRO A 211 2.15 -8.33 21.84
N ASP A 212 1.25 -9.24 22.20
CA ASP A 212 0.14 -9.71 21.35
C ASP A 212 -0.80 -8.58 20.88
N GLN A 213 -0.94 -7.53 21.69
CA GLN A 213 -1.83 -6.38 21.44
C GLN A 213 -1.50 -5.64 20.13
N ASN A 214 -0.23 -5.63 19.73
CA ASN A 214 0.20 -4.93 18.51
C ASN A 214 -0.22 -5.65 17.23
N LEU A 215 -0.44 -6.97 17.27
CA LEU A 215 -0.85 -7.75 16.09
C LEU A 215 -2.28 -7.43 15.67
N MET A 216 -3.19 -7.31 16.64
CA MET A 216 -4.57 -6.89 16.37
C MET A 216 -4.63 -5.47 15.82
N PHE A 217 -3.85 -4.55 16.39
CA PHE A 217 -3.81 -3.18 15.91
C PHE A 217 -3.27 -3.07 14.48
N THR A 218 -2.34 -3.96 14.14
CA THR A 218 -1.75 -4.04 12.80
C THR A 218 -2.77 -4.39 11.72
N VAL A 219 -3.77 -5.23 12.02
CA VAL A 219 -4.84 -5.55 11.06
C VAL A 219 -5.64 -4.30 10.64
N TYR A 220 -5.78 -3.29 11.50
CA TYR A 220 -6.43 -2.02 11.12
C TYR A 220 -5.66 -1.25 10.04
N MET A 221 -4.35 -1.48 9.88
CA MET A 221 -3.57 -0.87 8.80
C MET A 221 -4.06 -1.30 7.42
N GLN A 222 -4.73 -2.44 7.31
CA GLN A 222 -5.37 -2.87 6.08
C GLN A 222 -6.37 -1.81 5.57
N GLU A 223 -7.15 -1.22 6.46
CA GLU A 223 -8.17 -0.24 6.11
C GLU A 223 -7.56 1.16 5.91
N ILE A 224 -6.59 1.53 6.74
CA ILE A 224 -5.90 2.83 6.65
C ILE A 224 -5.13 2.95 5.34
N PHE A 225 -4.37 1.93 4.97
CA PHE A 225 -3.57 1.89 3.75
C PHE A 225 -4.32 1.28 2.55
N LYS A 226 -5.60 0.93 2.72
CA LYS A 226 -6.43 0.29 1.68
C LYS A 226 -5.72 -0.90 1.02
N ILE A 227 -5.15 -1.76 1.85
CA ILE A 227 -4.34 -2.89 1.43
C ILE A 227 -5.24 -3.95 0.78
N THR A 228 -5.09 -4.09 -0.54
CA THR A 228 -5.75 -5.13 -1.35
C THR A 228 -4.80 -6.25 -1.78
N ASN A 229 -3.49 -6.09 -1.55
CA ASN A 229 -2.48 -7.01 -2.04
C ASN A 229 -1.30 -7.10 -1.07
N LEU A 230 -0.70 -8.28 -0.94
CA LEU A 230 0.51 -8.51 -0.14
C LEU A 230 1.65 -9.11 -0.99
N PRO A 231 2.92 -8.77 -0.70
CA PRO A 231 3.33 -7.72 0.23
C PRO A 231 2.93 -6.33 -0.30
N HIS A 232 2.43 -5.44 0.56
CA HIS A 232 2.14 -4.06 0.23
C HIS A 232 3.30 -3.19 0.70
N VAL A 233 3.97 -2.50 -0.22
CA VAL A 233 5.17 -1.72 0.13
C VAL A 233 4.86 -0.24 0.01
N VAL A 234 5.09 0.50 1.08
CA VAL A 234 4.96 1.95 1.12
C VAL A 234 6.34 2.54 1.32
N ARG A 235 6.82 3.32 0.35
CA ARG A 235 8.10 4.04 0.44
C ARG A 235 7.99 5.16 1.47
N GLU A 236 9.12 5.65 1.96
CA GLU A 236 9.15 6.73 2.97
C GLU A 236 8.37 7.98 2.54
N ASP A 237 8.38 8.32 1.25
CA ASP A 237 7.63 9.44 0.67
C ASP A 237 6.15 9.14 0.41
N GLY A 238 5.66 7.96 0.76
CA GLY A 238 4.28 7.52 0.56
C GLY A 238 4.00 6.86 -0.79
N LEU A 239 4.98 6.67 -1.67
CA LEU A 239 4.78 5.91 -2.91
C LEU A 239 4.44 4.44 -2.59
N VAL A 240 3.34 3.95 -3.16
CA VAL A 240 2.84 2.59 -2.91
C VAL A 240 3.18 1.64 -4.06
N SER A 241 3.66 0.44 -3.71
CA SER A 241 3.70 -0.74 -4.57
C SER A 241 2.72 -1.80 -4.05
N LYS A 242 1.78 -2.22 -4.90
CA LYS A 242 0.76 -3.25 -4.61
C LYS A 242 1.30 -4.65 -4.89
N GLY A 243 2.37 -5.01 -4.18
CA GLY A 243 3.17 -6.22 -4.38
C GLY A 243 4.65 -5.91 -4.21
N ALA A 244 5.49 -6.93 -4.31
CA ALA A 244 6.93 -6.77 -4.25
C ALA A 244 7.44 -6.04 -5.51
N PRO A 245 8.16 -4.91 -5.39
CA PRO A 245 8.79 -4.27 -6.54
C PRO A 245 9.77 -5.22 -7.23
N VAL A 246 9.59 -5.43 -8.54
CA VAL A 246 10.47 -6.30 -9.35
C VAL A 246 11.90 -5.76 -9.32
N GLU A 247 12.04 -4.48 -9.68
CA GLU A 247 13.30 -3.73 -9.70
C GLU A 247 13.37 -2.79 -8.48
N LEU A 248 13.56 -3.35 -7.28
CA LEU A 248 13.53 -2.62 -6.00
C LEU A 248 14.39 -1.34 -6.00
N ASP A 249 15.63 -1.39 -6.47
CA ASP A 249 16.53 -0.22 -6.49
C ASP A 249 16.00 0.89 -7.42
N LYS A 250 15.47 0.51 -8.58
CA LYS A 250 14.87 1.44 -9.53
C LYS A 250 13.60 2.07 -8.95
N TRP A 251 12.79 1.27 -8.25
CA TRP A 251 11.59 1.75 -7.58
C TRP A 251 11.91 2.67 -6.40
N LEU A 252 12.99 2.42 -5.66
CA LEU A 252 13.45 3.32 -4.60
C LEU A 252 13.97 4.66 -5.14
N GLY A 253 14.59 4.65 -6.32
CA GLY A 253 15.15 5.86 -6.95
C GLY A 253 14.20 6.65 -7.85
N SER A 254 12.94 6.22 -8.04
CA SER A 254 11.97 6.95 -8.89
C SER A 254 11.40 8.18 -8.18
N LEU A 255 11.17 9.26 -8.93
CA LEU A 255 10.50 10.47 -8.44
C LEU A 255 8.99 10.40 -8.71
#